data_AF-A0AA36EH05-F1
#
_entry.id   AF-A0AA36EH05-F1
#
_cell.length_a   1.000
_cell.length_b   1.000
_cell.length_c   1.000
_cell.angle_alpha   90.00
_cell.angle_beta   90.00
_cell.angle_gamma   90.00
#
_symmetry.space_group_name_H-M   'P 1'
#
loop_
_entity.id
_entity.type
_entity.pdbx_description
1 polymer ?
#
loop_
_entity_poly.entity_id
_entity_poly.type
_entity_poly.pdbx_seq_one_letter_code
_entity_poly.pdbx_strand_id
1 'polypeptide(L)'
;MAFYIKGPDFAALKIDTFRLTPQDQKLTFVQQTVVTECIDFSGHEFGFSFVDYENILSFAHPQDKSVDVMGLVVAVAELQRHDPDKSKHKICWFALTFF
;
A
#
# COMPACT_ATOMS: atom_id res chain seq x y z
N MET A 1 -11.44 -1.46 -13.67
CA MET A 1 -11.29 -2.36 -14.87
C MET A 1 -10.67 -3.67 -14.42
N ALA A 2 -11.24 -4.81 -14.80
CA ALA A 2 -10.84 -6.12 -14.26
C ALA A 2 -10.39 -7.08 -15.37
N PHE A 3 -9.62 -8.11 -14.99
CA PHE A 3 -9.05 -9.08 -15.92
C PHE A 3 -9.05 -10.48 -15.34
N TYR A 4 -9.28 -11.47 -16.20
CA TYR A 4 -8.96 -12.86 -15.95
C TYR A 4 -7.52 -13.14 -16.38
N ILE A 5 -6.73 -13.71 -15.47
CA ILE A 5 -5.33 -14.10 -15.72
C ILE A 5 -5.26 -15.63 -15.68
N LYS A 6 -4.87 -16.26 -16.78
CA LYS A 6 -4.74 -17.73 -16.92
C LYS A 6 -3.30 -18.12 -17.22
N GLY A 7 -2.84 -19.23 -16.65
CA GLY A 7 -1.47 -19.72 -16.80
C GLY A 7 -0.36 -18.79 -16.31
N PRO A 8 -0.51 -18.06 -15.18
CA PRO A 8 0.63 -17.37 -14.59
C PRO A 8 1.56 -18.34 -13.86
N ASP A 9 2.77 -17.89 -13.54
CA ASP A 9 3.67 -18.57 -12.61
C ASP A 9 3.54 -18.00 -11.19
N PHE A 10 3.69 -18.85 -10.18
CA PHE A 10 3.59 -18.48 -8.77
C PHE A 10 4.89 -18.79 -8.04
N ALA A 11 5.40 -17.81 -7.30
CA ALA A 11 6.57 -17.99 -6.45
C ALA A 11 6.29 -17.47 -5.04
N ALA A 12 6.80 -18.16 -4.03
CA ALA A 12 6.76 -17.68 -2.66
C ALA A 12 7.56 -16.37 -2.54
N LEU A 13 7.00 -15.41 -1.80
CA LEU A 13 7.76 -14.24 -1.37
C LEU A 13 8.77 -14.64 -0.30
N LYS A 14 9.93 -13.98 -0.31
CA LYS A 14 10.94 -14.20 0.72
C LYS A 14 10.37 -13.81 2.08
N ILE A 15 10.68 -14.63 3.08
CA ILE A 15 10.47 -14.31 4.48
C ILE A 15 11.44 -13.15 4.80
N ASP A 16 10.98 -12.15 5.54
CA ASP A 16 11.74 -10.94 5.96
C ASP A 16 12.02 -9.84 4.92
N THR A 17 11.38 -9.87 3.74
CA THR A 17 11.35 -8.70 2.85
C THR A 17 10.11 -7.85 3.07
N PHE A 18 10.24 -6.52 2.95
CA PHE A 18 9.12 -5.57 3.00
C PHE A 18 7.98 -6.00 2.07
N ARG A 19 6.76 -6.07 2.62
CA ARG A 19 5.57 -6.52 1.89
C ARG A 19 4.58 -5.38 1.73
N LEU A 20 4.17 -5.16 0.49
CA LEU A 20 3.11 -4.22 0.12
C LEU A 20 1.71 -4.86 0.16
N THR A 21 1.63 -6.19 0.16
CA THR A 21 0.35 -6.92 0.19
C THR A 21 0.44 -8.03 1.23
N PRO A 22 -0.70 -8.46 1.82
CA PRO A 22 -0.72 -9.56 2.78
C PRO A 22 -0.52 -10.94 2.12
N GLN A 23 -0.43 -11.02 0.79
CA GLN A 23 -0.25 -12.27 0.07
C GLN A 23 1.17 -12.79 0.24
N ASP A 24 1.31 -14.10 0.44
CA ASP A 24 2.60 -14.79 0.61
C ASP A 24 3.24 -15.20 -0.73
N GLN A 25 2.53 -15.00 -1.83
CA GLN A 25 2.94 -15.40 -3.17
C GLN A 25 2.96 -14.19 -4.10
N LYS A 26 3.94 -14.16 -5.00
CA LYS A 26 3.94 -13.28 -6.15
C LYS A 26 3.48 -14.05 -7.38
N LEU A 27 2.68 -13.37 -8.19
CA LEU A 27 2.27 -13.83 -9.50
C LEU A 27 3.22 -13.21 -10.54
N THR A 28 3.76 -14.03 -11.44
CA THR A 28 4.64 -13.56 -12.53
C THR A 28 4.05 -13.97 -13.88
N PHE A 29 4.07 -13.06 -14.85
CA PHE A 29 3.64 -13.37 -16.21
C PHE A 29 4.75 -14.10 -16.95
N VAL A 30 4.37 -15.20 -17.59
CA VAL A 30 5.22 -16.04 -18.42
C VAL A 30 4.66 -16.06 -19.85
N GLN A 31 5.41 -16.62 -20.80
CA GLN A 31 5.04 -16.55 -22.22
C GLN A 31 3.65 -17.12 -22.52
N GLN A 32 3.22 -18.14 -21.77
CA GLN A 32 1.91 -18.77 -21.89
C GLN A 32 0.79 -18.10 -21.08
N THR A 33 1.09 -17.01 -20.36
CA THR A 33 0.07 -16.29 -19.58
C THR A 33 -0.90 -15.58 -20.52
N VAL A 34 -2.19 -15.84 -20.33
CA VAL A 34 -3.28 -15.20 -21.08
C VAL A 34 -4.00 -14.24 -20.16
N VAL A 35 -4.15 -12.98 -20.60
CA VAL A 35 -4.90 -11.93 -19.91
C VAL A 35 -6.13 -11.59 -20.76
N THR A 36 -7.31 -11.63 -20.16
CA THR A 36 -8.58 -11.34 -20.85
C THR A 36 -9.38 -10.35 -20.03
N GLU A 37 -9.94 -9.33 -20.67
CA GLU A 37 -10.79 -8.34 -19.99
C GLU A 37 -12.02 -9.00 -19.37
N CYS A 38 -12.37 -8.59 -18.16
CA CYS A 38 -13.58 -9.00 -17.43
C CYS A 38 -14.55 -7.82 -17.38
N ILE A 39 -15.71 -8.00 -18.00
CA ILE A 39 -16.73 -6.96 -18.22
C ILE A 39 -17.69 -6.88 -17.02
N ASP A 40 -17.82 -7.96 -16.27
CA ASP A 40 -18.84 -8.20 -15.25
C ASP A 40 -18.24 -8.42 -13.85
N PHE A 41 -17.09 -7.81 -13.56
CA PHE A 41 -16.46 -7.95 -12.25
C PHE A 41 -17.30 -7.29 -11.15
N SER A 42 -17.75 -8.09 -10.19
CA SER A 42 -18.55 -7.65 -9.04
C SER A 42 -17.78 -7.61 -7.72
N GLY A 43 -16.45 -7.66 -7.77
CA GLY A 43 -15.59 -7.64 -6.57
C GLY A 43 -15.17 -6.23 -6.15
N HIS A 44 -14.41 -6.14 -5.05
CA HIS A 44 -13.82 -4.88 -4.60
C HIS A 44 -12.71 -4.42 -5.55
N GLU A 45 -12.79 -3.19 -6.04
CA GLU A 45 -11.79 -2.61 -6.95
C GLU A 45 -10.49 -2.22 -6.22
N PHE A 46 -10.60 -1.91 -4.92
CA PHE A 46 -9.46 -1.54 -4.08
C PHE A 46 -9.39 -2.45 -2.86
N GLY A 47 -8.25 -3.09 -2.65
CA GLY A 47 -7.99 -4.02 -1.54
C GLY A 47 -7.46 -3.32 -0.28
N PHE A 48 -8.05 -2.18 0.10
CA PHE A 48 -7.62 -1.46 1.30
C PHE A 48 -7.97 -2.23 2.57
N SER A 49 -7.05 -2.25 3.52
CA SER A 49 -7.25 -2.78 4.87
C SER A 49 -7.01 -1.67 5.88
N PHE A 50 -8.02 -0.82 6.08
CA PHE A 50 -7.91 0.31 7.00
C PHE A 50 -7.70 -0.14 8.44
N VAL A 51 -6.83 0.59 9.14
CA VAL A 51 -6.60 0.42 10.58
C VAL A 51 -7.17 1.61 11.34
N ASP A 52 -7.72 1.37 12.53
CA ASP A 52 -8.18 2.44 13.40
C ASP A 52 -7.04 3.36 13.80
N TYR A 53 -7.30 4.66 13.81
CA TYR A 53 -6.29 5.67 14.13
C TYR A 53 -5.68 5.48 15.53
N GLU A 54 -6.49 5.09 16.52
CA GLU A 54 -6.04 4.78 17.88
C GLU A 54 -4.99 3.66 17.89
N ASN A 55 -5.06 2.70 16.95
CA ASN A 55 -4.07 1.63 16.82
C ASN A 55 -2.75 2.14 16.22
N ILE A 56 -2.80 3.21 15.42
CA ILE A 56 -1.61 3.90 14.91
C ILE A 56 -0.94 4.69 16.04
N LEU A 57 -1.71 5.46 16.80
CA LEU A 57 -1.19 6.27 17.91
C LEU A 57 -0.59 5.43 19.03
N SER A 58 -1.21 4.28 19.33
CA SER A 58 -0.74 3.36 20.36
C SER A 58 0.43 2.47 19.91
N PHE A 59 0.89 2.59 18.66
CA PHE A 59 1.88 1.70 18.04
C PHE A 59 1.49 0.21 18.18
N ALA A 60 0.19 -0.09 18.21
CA ALA A 60 -0.32 -1.45 18.37
C ALA A 60 -0.21 -2.28 17.08
N HIS A 61 0.10 -1.63 15.94
CA HIS A 61 0.38 -2.33 14.69
C HIS A 61 1.81 -2.92 14.68
N PRO A 62 2.05 -4.01 13.94
CA PRO A 62 3.40 -4.55 13.78
C PRO A 62 4.36 -3.50 13.21
N GLN A 63 5.58 -3.42 13.75
CA GLN A 63 6.66 -2.65 13.14
C GLN A 63 7.01 -3.24 11.77
N ASP A 64 7.49 -2.40 10.86
CA ASP A 64 7.91 -2.75 9.48
C ASP A 64 6.81 -3.27 8.54
N LYS A 65 5.55 -2.92 8.81
CA LYS A 65 4.42 -3.17 7.90
C LYS A 65 3.85 -1.88 7.33
N SER A 66 3.33 -1.98 6.10
CA SER A 66 2.51 -0.95 5.48
C SER A 66 1.13 -0.91 6.13
N VAL A 67 0.54 0.29 6.20
CA VAL A 67 -0.82 0.53 6.72
C VAL A 67 -1.60 1.37 5.74
N ASP A 68 -2.88 1.03 5.55
CA ASP A 68 -3.82 1.86 4.80
C ASP A 68 -4.56 2.77 5.77
N VAL A 69 -4.60 4.08 5.46
CA VAL A 69 -5.22 5.10 6.31
C VAL A 69 -6.26 5.88 5.53
N MET A 70 -7.37 6.21 6.19
CA MET A 70 -8.42 7.06 5.66
C MET A 70 -8.83 8.10 6.69
N GLY A 71 -9.05 9.34 6.24
CA GLY A 71 -9.77 10.33 7.02
C GLY A 71 -9.67 11.74 6.42
N LEU A 72 -9.97 12.75 7.25
CA LEU A 72 -9.98 14.16 6.88
C LEU A 72 -8.59 14.81 6.79
N VAL A 73 -8.31 15.48 5.67
CA VAL A 73 -7.14 16.36 5.55
C VAL A 73 -7.48 17.73 6.18
N VAL A 74 -6.81 18.08 7.27
CA VAL A 74 -7.05 19.35 7.98
C VAL A 74 -5.99 20.42 7.73
N ALA A 75 -4.81 20.02 7.23
CA ALA A 75 -3.69 20.91 6.99
C ALA A 75 -2.81 20.33 5.88
N VAL A 76 -2.27 21.21 5.03
CA VAL A 76 -1.28 20.88 4.02
C VAL A 76 -0.15 21.90 4.15
N ALA A 77 1.08 21.41 4.30
CA ALA A 77 2.27 22.26 4.40
C ALA A 77 3.13 22.13 3.15
N GLU A 78 3.85 23.20 2.80
CA GLU A 78 4.78 23.18 1.68
C GLU A 78 6.00 22.31 2.00
N LEU A 79 6.40 21.50 1.02
CA LEU A 79 7.60 20.67 1.11
C LEU A 79 8.85 21.56 1.09
N GLN A 80 9.56 21.67 2.21
CA GLN A 80 10.82 22.39 2.26
C GLN A 80 11.92 21.60 1.55
N ARG A 81 12.23 22.00 0.31
CA ARG A 81 13.23 21.33 -0.56
C ARG A 81 14.65 21.86 -0.40
N HIS A 82 14.85 22.94 0.33
CA HIS A 82 16.10 23.71 0.28
C HIS A 82 16.64 24.07 1.68
N ASP A 83 16.74 23.08 2.58
CA ASP A 83 17.57 23.23 3.78
C ASP A 83 18.96 22.64 3.50
N PRO A 84 20.06 23.41 3.61
CA PRO A 84 21.42 22.87 3.50
C PRO A 84 21.74 21.85 4.62
N ASP A 85 21.00 21.89 5.72
CA ASP A 85 21.08 20.88 6.79
C ASP A 85 20.14 19.71 6.49
N LYS A 86 20.72 18.62 5.98
CA LYS A 86 19.97 17.42 5.60
C LYS A 86 19.23 16.75 6.75
N SER A 87 19.61 17.03 8.01
CA SER A 87 18.92 16.52 9.19
C SER A 87 17.52 17.11 9.38
N LYS A 88 17.23 18.23 8.71
CA LYS A 88 15.93 18.93 8.76
C LYS A 88 15.03 18.65 7.56
N HIS A 89 15.49 17.86 6.58
CA HIS A 89 14.61 17.33 5.55
C HIS A 89 13.57 16.43 6.20
N LYS A 90 12.39 16.99 6.45
CA LYS A 90 11.24 16.22 6.88
C LYS A 90 10.71 15.48 5.66
N ILE A 91 10.76 14.15 5.70
CA ILE A 91 9.91 13.31 4.86
C ILE A 91 8.48 13.76 5.15
N CYS A 92 7.69 13.94 4.09
CA CYS A 92 6.32 14.43 4.18
C CYS A 92 5.50 13.47 5.07
N TRP A 93 5.31 13.86 6.33
CA TRP A 93 4.24 13.30 7.14
C TRP A 93 2.97 13.99 6.68
N PHE A 94 2.04 13.24 6.10
CA PHE A 94 0.67 13.71 6.08
C PHE A 94 0.25 13.85 7.54
N ALA A 95 0.17 15.07 8.04
CA ALA A 95 -0.45 15.35 9.33
C ALA A 95 -1.96 15.14 9.14
N LEU A 96 -2.35 13.88 9.24
CA LEU A 96 -3.73 13.48 9.34
C LEU A 96 -4.17 13.80 10.76
N THR A 97 -4.68 15.01 10.99
CA THR A 97 -5.47 15.27 12.20
C THR A 97 -6.89 14.84 11.88
N PHE A 98 -7.33 13.77 12.51
CA PHE A 98 -8.71 13.32 12.45
C PHE A 98 -9.36 13.68 13.80
N PHE A 99 -10.56 14.26 13.74
CA PHE A 99 -11.37 14.58 14.91
C PHE A 99 -12.02 13.31 15.49
#